data_AF-A0A3D9B090-F1
#
_entry.id   AF-A0A3D9B090-F1
#
_cell.length_a   1.000
_cell.length_b   1.000
_cell.length_c   1.000
_cell.angle_alpha   90.00
_cell.angle_beta   90.00
_cell.angle_gamma   90.00
#
_symmetry.space_group_name_H-M   'P 1'
#
loop_
_entity.id
_entity.type
_entity.pdbx_description
1 polymer ?
#
loop_
_entity_poly.entity_id
_entity_poly.type
_entity_poly.pdbx_seq_one_letter_code
_entity_poly.pdbx_strand_id
1 'polypeptide(L)'
;MNFMDSLIVILLILVLNITAYAIFKKYIYGKVNAGMKFLLINMPKDIIWLIISLIIIDKTIENFLFIVICLIVASLLIYIPVIRLINKS
;
A
#
# COMPACT_ATOMS: atom_id res chain seq x y z
N MET A 1 4.02 -10.12 18.50
CA MET A 1 2.82 -10.22 17.64
C MET A 1 2.36 -11.67 17.53
N ASN A 2 1.05 -11.95 17.54
CA ASN A 2 0.55 -13.26 17.15
C ASN A 2 0.84 -13.47 15.65
N PHE A 3 1.23 -14.68 15.26
CA PHE A 3 1.54 -15.01 13.87
C PHE A 3 0.35 -14.72 12.95
N MET A 4 -0.87 -15.00 13.42
CA MET A 4 -2.09 -14.77 12.65
C MET A 4 -2.33 -13.28 12.36
N ASP A 5 -2.15 -12.41 13.35
CA ASP A 5 -2.34 -10.96 13.18
C ASP A 5 -1.32 -10.39 12.19
N SER A 6 -0.08 -10.86 12.29
CA SER A 6 1.01 -10.52 11.37
C SER A 6 0.64 -10.85 9.92
N LEU A 7 0.11 -12.07 9.73
CA LEU A 7 -0.28 -12.59 8.42
C LEU A 7 -1.49 -11.84 7.85
N ILE A 8 -2.46 -11.47 8.69
CA ILE A 8 -3.61 -10.64 8.29
C ILE A 8 -3.14 -9.27 7.81
N VAL A 9 -2.25 -8.62 8.54
CA VAL A 9 -1.73 -7.29 8.17
C VAL A 9 -0.97 -7.30 6.85
N ILE A 10 -0.14 -8.33 6.62
CA ILE A 10 0.58 -8.52 5.35
C ILE A 10 -0.40 -8.81 4.19
N LEU A 11 -1.36 -9.71 4.39
CA LEU A 11 -2.36 -10.01 3.35
C LEU A 11 -3.18 -8.78 2.99
N LEU A 12 -3.57 -8.00 4.00
CA LEU A 12 -4.37 -6.80 3.79
C LEU A 12 -3.63 -5.77 2.94
N ILE A 13 -2.35 -5.47 3.23
CA ILE A 13 -1.60 -4.51 2.41
C ILE A 13 -1.36 -5.01 1.00
N LEU A 14 -1.15 -6.32 0.85
CA LEU A 14 -0.89 -6.94 -0.44
C LEU A 14 -2.13 -6.89 -1.35
N VAL A 15 -3.29 -7.24 -0.81
CA VAL A 15 -4.58 -7.15 -1.54
C VAL A 15 -4.90 -5.70 -1.90
N LEU A 16 -4.72 -4.77 -0.97
CA LEU A 16 -4.96 -3.34 -1.21
C LEU A 16 -4.02 -2.80 -2.30
N ASN A 17 -2.74 -3.17 -2.28
CA ASN A 17 -1.78 -2.76 -3.30
C ASN A 17 -2.08 -3.34 -4.68
N ILE A 18 -2.42 -4.63 -4.77
CA ILE A 18 -2.83 -5.26 -6.03
C ILE A 18 -4.06 -4.54 -6.59
N THR A 19 -5.04 -4.24 -5.74
CA THR A 19 -6.26 -3.54 -6.13
C THR A 19 -5.96 -2.13 -6.64
N ALA A 20 -5.15 -1.36 -5.92
CA ALA A 20 -4.74 -0.02 -6.34
C ALA A 20 -3.96 -0.03 -7.66
N TYR A 21 -3.07 -1.01 -7.83
CA TYR A 21 -2.34 -1.17 -9.08
C TYR A 21 -3.26 -1.55 -10.25
N ALA A 22 -4.24 -2.43 -10.04
CA ALA A 22 -5.24 -2.77 -11.05
C ALA A 22 -6.08 -1.54 -11.45
N ILE A 23 -6.50 -0.74 -10.47
CA ILE A 23 -7.22 0.54 -10.72
C ILE A 23 -6.34 1.50 -11.51
N PHE A 24 -5.08 1.67 -11.11
CA PHE A 24 -4.11 2.49 -11.82
C PHE A 24 -3.99 2.08 -13.28
N LYS A 25 -3.69 0.79 -13.53
CA LYS A 25 -3.46 0.27 -14.87
C LYS A 25 -4.69 0.38 -15.76
N LYS A 26 -5.89 0.14 -15.21
CA LYS A 26 -7.14 0.14 -15.97
C LYS A 26 -7.69 1.55 -16.24
N TYR A 27 -7.56 2.47 -15.29
CA TYR A 27 -8.31 3.74 -15.32
C TYR A 27 -7.44 5.01 -15.34
N ILE A 28 -6.18 4.93 -14.92
CA ILE A 28 -5.32 6.11 -14.72
C ILE A 28 -4.14 6.13 -15.69
N TYR A 29 -3.57 4.97 -16.00
CA TYR A 29 -2.44 4.84 -16.90
C TYR A 29 -2.71 5.50 -18.26
N GLY A 30 -1.71 6.21 -18.80
CA GLY A 30 -1.80 6.97 -20.06
C GLY A 30 -2.62 8.27 -20.00
N LYS A 31 -3.22 8.62 -18.85
CA LYS A 31 -3.92 9.91 -18.68
C LYS A 31 -2.96 11.01 -18.24
N VAL A 32 -3.30 12.24 -18.58
CA VAL A 32 -2.61 13.43 -18.05
C VAL A 32 -2.60 13.41 -16.51
N ASN A 33 -1.44 13.70 -15.93
CA ASN A 33 -1.18 13.68 -14.49
C ASN A 33 -1.44 12.31 -13.83
N ALA A 34 -1.17 11.21 -14.54
CA ALA A 34 -1.37 9.84 -14.03
C ALA A 34 -0.71 9.60 -12.66
N GLY A 35 0.50 10.12 -12.44
CA GLY A 35 1.19 10.02 -11.14
C GLY A 35 0.43 10.68 -9.99
N MET A 36 -0.06 11.91 -10.20
CA MET A 36 -0.84 12.62 -9.19
C MET A 36 -2.16 11.89 -8.89
N LYS A 37 -2.85 11.42 -9.94
CA LYS A 37 -4.11 10.66 -9.78
C LYS A 37 -3.89 9.34 -9.05
N PHE A 38 -2.76 8.67 -9.29
CA PHE A 38 -2.40 7.47 -8.53
C PHE A 38 -2.18 7.78 -7.05
N LEU A 39 -1.43 8.85 -6.73
CA LEU A 39 -1.17 9.29 -5.36
C LEU A 39 -2.47 9.57 -4.59
N LEU A 40 -3.45 10.20 -5.23
CA LEU A 40 -4.77 10.47 -4.65
C LEU A 40 -5.54 9.21 -4.26
N ILE A 41 -5.24 8.05 -4.84
CA ILE A 41 -5.85 6.76 -4.46
C ILE A 41 -4.94 6.01 -3.48
N ASN A 42 -3.63 6.04 -3.71
CA ASN A 42 -2.68 5.25 -2.94
C ASN A 42 -2.54 5.76 -1.50
N MET A 43 -2.44 7.08 -1.29
CA MET A 43 -2.26 7.64 0.06
C MET A 43 -3.47 7.37 0.98
N PRO A 44 -4.73 7.62 0.59
CA PRO A 44 -5.87 7.29 1.44
C PRO A 44 -5.97 5.79 1.75
N LYS A 45 -5.69 4.94 0.78
CA LYS A 45 -5.61 3.48 0.98
C LYS A 45 -4.59 3.10 2.05
N ASP A 46 -3.39 3.68 2.01
CA ASP A 46 -2.33 3.38 2.98
C ASP A 46 -2.71 3.84 4.40
N ILE A 47 -3.39 4.99 4.52
CA ILE A 47 -3.94 5.47 5.80
C ILE A 47 -5.02 4.51 6.33
N ILE A 48 -5.95 4.08 5.47
CA ILE A 48 -6.99 3.12 5.85
C ILE A 48 -6.36 1.81 6.32
N TRP A 49 -5.38 1.30 5.58
CA TRP A 49 -4.64 0.10 5.98
C TRP A 49 -3.95 0.27 7.33
N LEU A 50 -3.30 1.41 7.56
CA LEU A 50 -2.61 1.70 8.81
C LEU A 50 -3.58 1.71 9.99
N ILE A 51 -4.73 2.40 9.85
CA ILE A 51 -5.76 2.47 10.89
C ILE A 51 -6.27 1.05 11.22
N ILE A 52 -6.61 0.26 10.21
CA ILE A 52 -7.09 -1.12 10.41
C ILE A 52 -6.01 -1.97 11.10
N SER A 53 -4.76 -1.86 10.66
CA SER A 53 -3.65 -2.64 11.23
C SER A 53 -3.39 -2.30 12.70
N LEU A 54 -3.50 -1.02 13.07
CA LEU A 54 -3.36 -0.56 14.46
C LEU A 54 -4.52 -0.98 15.37
N ILE A 55 -5.67 -1.34 14.82
CA ILE A 55 -6.81 -1.89 15.56
C ILE A 55 -6.63 -3.39 15.81
N ILE A 56 -6.05 -4.10 14.84
CA ILE A 56 -5.87 -5.56 14.90
C ILE A 56 -4.72 -5.93 15.85
N ILE A 57 -3.62 -5.18 15.83
CA ILE A 57 -2.41 -5.56 16.55
C ILE A 57 -2.31 -4.84 17.92
N ASP A 58 -1.77 -5.54 18.92
CA ASP A 58 -1.43 -4.95 20.21
C ASP A 58 -0.48 -3.75 20.09
N LYS A 59 -0.73 -2.73 20.91
CA LYS A 59 0.02 -1.46 20.90
C LYS A 59 1.37 -1.59 21.61
N THR A 60 2.30 -2.29 20.99
CA THR A 60 3.69 -2.45 21.44
C THR A 60 4.66 -1.79 20.45
N ILE A 61 5.86 -1.46 20.92
CA ILE A 61 6.92 -0.86 20.08
C ILE A 61 7.30 -1.81 18.92
N GLU A 62 7.45 -3.11 19.21
CA GLU A 62 7.81 -4.12 18.21
C GLU A 62 6.78 -4.22 17.09
N ASN A 63 5.50 -4.26 17.46
CA ASN A 63 4.40 -4.34 16.50
C ASN A 63 4.30 -3.06 15.66
N PHE A 64 4.54 -1.89 16.26
CA PHE A 64 4.60 -0.63 15.52
C PHE A 64 5.75 -0.63 14.49
N LEU A 65 6.94 -1.08 14.89
CA LEU A 65 8.09 -1.22 13.98
C LEU A 65 7.77 -2.18 12.82
N PHE A 66 7.11 -3.28 13.11
CA PHE A 66 6.66 -4.22 12.08
C PHE A 66 5.72 -3.57 11.05
N ILE A 67 4.72 -2.80 11.50
CA ILE A 67 3.79 -2.07 10.62
C ILE A 67 4.56 -1.07 9.74
N VAL A 68 5.50 -0.33 10.31
CA VAL A 68 6.34 0.63 9.56
C VAL A 68 7.16 -0.09 8.49
N ILE A 69 7.79 -1.22 8.81
CA ILE A 69 8.56 -2.02 7.84
C ILE A 69 7.63 -2.51 6.72
N CYS A 70 6.45 -3.03 7.05
CA CYS A 70 5.45 -3.46 6.07
C CYS A 70 5.05 -2.30 5.14
N LEU A 71 4.81 -1.11 5.70
CA LEU A 71 4.46 0.08 4.93
C LEU A 71 5.57 0.48 3.95
N ILE A 72 6.83 0.48 4.39
CA ILE A 72 7.99 0.82 3.55
C ILE A 72 8.14 -0.19 2.40
N VAL A 73 8.16 -1.48 2.71
CA VAL A 73 8.32 -2.54 1.70
C VAL A 73 7.17 -2.49 0.70
N ALA A 74 5.93 -2.41 1.18
CA ALA A 74 4.76 -2.32 0.32
C ALA A 74 4.75 -1.07 -0.55
N SER A 75 5.21 0.06 -0.02
CA SER A 75 5.37 1.31 -0.79
C SER A 75 6.35 1.11 -1.94
N LEU A 76 7.53 0.52 -1.68
CA LEU A 76 8.50 0.23 -2.75
C LEU A 76 7.91 -0.71 -3.81
N LEU A 77 7.18 -1.75 -3.38
CA LEU A 77 6.56 -2.72 -4.29
C LEU A 77 5.55 -2.09 -5.24
N ILE A 78 4.81 -1.07 -4.83
CA ILE A 78 3.80 -0.42 -5.69
C ILE A 78 4.36 0.79 -6.45
N TYR A 79 5.20 1.62 -5.83
CA TYR A 79 5.72 2.83 -6.48
C TYR A 79 6.71 2.52 -7.60
N ILE A 80 7.61 1.55 -7.42
CA ILE A 80 8.60 1.20 -8.45
C ILE A 80 7.94 0.85 -9.80
N PRO A 81 6.98 -0.10 -9.89
CA PRO A 81 6.35 -0.42 -11.16
C PRO A 81 5.49 0.74 -11.70
N VAL A 82 4.80 1.49 -10.85
CA VAL A 82 3.97 2.63 -11.27
C VAL A 82 4.81 3.75 -11.88
N ILE A 83 5.92 4.15 -11.23
CA ILE A 83 6.83 5.17 -11.75
C ILE A 83 7.47 4.71 -13.06
N ARG A 84 7.90 3.45 -13.15
CA ARG A 84 8.44 2.87 -14.39
C ARG A 84 7.44 2.93 -15.54
N LEU A 85 6.15 2.71 -15.27
CA LEU A 85 5.11 2.78 -16.28
C LEU A 85 4.84 4.23 -16.72
N ILE A 86 4.73 5.14 -15.76
CA ILE A 86 4.48 6.57 -16.06
C ILE A 86 5.63 7.16 -16.88
N ASN A 87 6.89 6.86 -16.55
CA ASN A 87 8.05 7.40 -17.26
C ASN A 87 8.28 6.77 -18.65
N LYS A 88 7.59 5.67 -18.96
CA LYS A 88 7.62 5.05 -20.30
C LYS A 88 6.49 5.55 -21.20
N SER A 89 5.49 6.24 -20.64
CA SER A 89 4.37 6.85 -21.36
C SER A 89 4.71 8.26 -21.82
#